data_AF-A0A0U1DDB2-F1
#
_entry.id   AF-A0A0U1DDB2-F1
#
_cell.length_a   1.000
_cell.length_b   1.000
_cell.length_c   1.000
_cell.angle_alpha   90.00
_cell.angle_beta   90.00
_cell.angle_gamma   90.00
#
_symmetry.space_group_name_H-M   'P 1'
#
loop_
_entity.id
_entity.type
_entity.pdbx_description
1 polymer ?
#
loop_
_entity_poly.entity_id
_entity_poly.type
_entity_poly.pdbx_seq_one_letter_code
_entity_poly.pdbx_strand_id
1 'polypeptide(L)'
;MVSLIAITLVVFFYVLRDWPAIVEKANKLIPILYREKAAGYFSKVDFIISNYLKGQLNVCIVMMIFYSVGLSIIGLKHSVAIGILSGTLTFIPYIGPLLYTIIGFLSAITQFSGWFESTAVLLLFSVGQLIDSSILVPLLIGKKVHIHPTIIILGVVICTSYFGFIGILFFIPIIAMFSVLVEYAVNKYFESELYKNG
;
A
#
# COMPACT_ATOMS: atom_id res chain seq x y z
N MET A 1 11.09 5.56 -23.25
CA MET A 1 10.04 5.34 -22.22
C MET A 1 8.86 4.53 -22.74
N VAL A 2 8.24 4.90 -23.89
CA VAL A 2 7.08 4.17 -24.46
C VAL A 2 7.39 2.69 -24.78
N SER A 3 8.55 2.40 -25.36
CA SER A 3 8.99 1.02 -25.66
C SER A 3 9.14 0.15 -24.40
N LEU A 4 9.61 0.73 -23.30
CA LEU A 4 9.78 0.02 -22.03
C LEU A 4 8.43 -0.36 -21.43
N ILE A 5 7.47 0.57 -21.43
CA ILE A 5 6.10 0.33 -20.97
C ILE A 5 5.42 -0.77 -21.80
N ALA A 6 5.56 -0.73 -23.12
CA ALA A 6 5.01 -1.75 -24.01
C ALA A 6 5.61 -3.14 -23.76
N ILE A 7 6.93 -3.23 -23.63
CA ILE A 7 7.62 -4.49 -23.31
C ILE A 7 7.18 -5.01 -21.94
N THR A 8 7.09 -4.16 -20.92
CA THR A 8 6.62 -4.55 -19.59
C THR A 8 5.21 -5.13 -19.64
N LEU A 9 4.28 -4.53 -20.39
CA LEU A 9 2.91 -5.05 -20.53
C LEU A 9 2.86 -6.42 -21.21
N VAL A 10 3.64 -6.60 -22.29
CA VAL A 10 3.73 -7.89 -22.99
C VAL A 10 4.32 -8.95 -22.06
N VAL A 11 5.45 -8.67 -21.41
CA VAL A 11 6.08 -9.61 -20.46
C VAL A 11 5.13 -9.95 -19.33
N PHE A 12 4.44 -8.96 -18.76
CA PHE A 12 3.47 -9.18 -17.68
C PHE A 12 2.32 -10.09 -18.12
N PHE A 13 1.79 -9.90 -19.33
CA PHE A 13 0.77 -10.78 -19.90
C PHE A 13 1.28 -12.23 -20.07
N TYR A 14 2.48 -12.42 -20.63
CA TYR A 14 3.06 -13.75 -20.79
C TYR A 14 3.32 -14.43 -19.44
N VAL A 15 3.85 -13.69 -18.47
CA VAL A 15 4.08 -14.21 -17.10
C VAL A 15 2.77 -14.60 -16.44
N LEU A 16 1.72 -13.79 -16.54
CA LEU A 16 0.40 -14.12 -15.99
C LEU A 16 -0.22 -15.34 -16.66
N ARG A 17 -0.10 -15.44 -17.98
CA ARG A 17 -0.61 -16.58 -18.76
C ARG A 17 0.12 -17.87 -18.40
N ASP A 18 1.44 -17.81 -18.28
CA ASP A 18 2.29 -18.98 -18.06
C ASP A 18 2.47 -19.28 -16.55
N TRP A 19 1.90 -18.45 -15.67
CA TRP A 19 1.96 -18.58 -14.22
C TRP A 19 1.59 -19.97 -13.70
N PRO A 20 0.48 -20.62 -14.16
CA PRO A 20 0.13 -21.96 -13.67
C PRO A 20 1.23 -23.00 -13.94
N ALA A 21 1.86 -22.93 -15.12
CA ALA A 21 2.94 -23.83 -15.51
C ALA A 21 4.24 -23.56 -14.73
N ILE A 22 4.54 -22.30 -14.43
CA ILE A 22 5.69 -21.90 -13.60
C ILE A 22 5.51 -22.44 -12.17
N VAL A 23 4.31 -22.26 -11.59
CA VAL A 23 3.98 -22.76 -10.25
C VAL A 23 4.05 -24.28 -10.18
N GLU A 24 3.56 -25.00 -11.20
CA GLU A 24 3.63 -26.46 -11.24
C GLU A 24 5.10 -26.96 -11.26
N LYS A 25 5.96 -26.31 -12.06
CA LYS A 25 7.39 -26.62 -12.10
C LYS A 25 8.09 -26.29 -10.78
N ALA A 26 7.79 -25.15 -10.18
CA ALA A 26 8.33 -24.78 -8.86
C ALA A 26 7.92 -25.80 -7.78
N ASN A 27 6.67 -26.28 -7.80
CA ASN A 27 6.17 -27.31 -6.89
C ASN A 27 6.83 -28.68 -7.06
N LYS A 28 7.50 -28.95 -8.19
CA LYS A 28 8.31 -30.16 -8.40
C LYS A 28 9.71 -30.06 -7.79
N LEU A 29 10.20 -28.84 -7.51
CA LEU A 29 11.50 -28.61 -6.85
C LEU A 29 11.41 -28.73 -5.32
N ILE A 30 10.19 -28.71 -4.76
CA ILE A 30 9.96 -28.83 -3.32
C ILE A 30 10.01 -30.32 -2.94
N PRO A 31 10.84 -30.74 -1.96
CA PRO A 31 10.89 -32.13 -1.52
C PRO A 31 9.53 -32.59 -1.01
N ILE A 32 9.16 -33.85 -1.31
CA ILE A 32 7.83 -34.43 -1.02
C ILE A 32 7.42 -34.24 0.45
N LEU A 33 8.36 -34.41 1.38
CA LEU A 33 8.17 -34.25 2.83
C LEU A 33 7.69 -32.85 3.27
N TYR A 34 7.99 -31.81 2.48
CA TYR A 34 7.65 -30.42 2.80
C TYR A 34 6.56 -29.84 1.89
N ARG A 35 6.03 -30.63 0.94
CA ARG A 35 5.12 -30.16 -0.10
C ARG A 35 3.80 -29.62 0.45
N GLU A 36 3.18 -30.33 1.40
CA GLU A 36 1.96 -29.86 2.08
C GLU A 36 2.21 -28.60 2.90
N LYS A 37 3.33 -28.55 3.65
CA LYS A 37 3.70 -27.36 4.42
C LYS A 37 3.91 -26.16 3.50
N ALA A 38 4.66 -26.32 2.41
CA ALA A 38 4.92 -25.26 1.45
C ALA A 38 3.64 -24.78 0.75
N ALA A 39 2.79 -25.69 0.27
CA ALA A 39 1.50 -25.34 -0.32
C ALA A 39 0.60 -24.58 0.66
N GLY A 40 0.61 -24.96 1.94
CA GLY A 40 -0.09 -24.23 3.01
C GLY A 40 0.46 -22.83 3.29
N TYR A 41 1.76 -22.58 3.06
CA TYR A 41 2.34 -21.23 3.17
C TYR A 41 1.99 -20.38 1.94
N PHE A 42 2.07 -20.92 0.73
CA PHE A 42 1.70 -20.19 -0.49
C PHE A 42 0.24 -19.74 -0.46
N SER A 43 -0.69 -20.61 -0.04
CA SER A 43 -2.10 -20.24 0.06
C SER A 43 -2.36 -19.15 1.12
N LYS A 44 -1.60 -19.15 2.23
CA LYS A 44 -1.65 -18.09 3.23
C LYS A 44 -1.14 -16.76 2.68
N VAL A 45 -0.02 -16.77 1.94
CA VAL A 45 0.52 -15.56 1.31
C VAL A 45 -0.47 -14.99 0.30
N ASP A 46 -1.03 -15.84 -0.57
CA ASP A 46 -2.05 -15.43 -1.55
C ASP A 46 -3.29 -14.84 -0.88
N PHE A 47 -3.74 -15.44 0.23
CA PHE A 47 -4.85 -14.92 1.03
C PHE A 47 -4.54 -13.54 1.65
N ILE A 48 -3.34 -13.37 2.23
CA ILE A 48 -2.90 -12.10 2.81
C ILE A 48 -2.83 -11.00 1.75
N ILE A 49 -2.18 -11.27 0.62
CA ILE A 49 -2.05 -10.32 -0.48
C ILE A 49 -3.42 -9.94 -1.04
N SER A 50 -4.29 -10.93 -1.28
CA SER A 50 -5.62 -10.71 -1.83
C SER A 50 -6.49 -9.86 -0.90
N ASN A 51 -6.44 -10.11 0.41
CA ASN A 51 -7.20 -9.32 1.38
C ASN A 51 -6.62 -7.92 1.55
N TYR A 52 -5.29 -7.76 1.54
CA TYR A 52 -4.64 -6.45 1.55
C TYR A 52 -5.09 -5.61 0.34
N LEU A 53 -5.05 -6.19 -0.86
CA LEU A 53 -5.46 -5.51 -2.08
C LEU A 53 -6.94 -5.10 -2.04
N LYS A 54 -7.83 -5.99 -1.62
CA LYS A 54 -9.26 -5.67 -1.46
C LYS A 54 -9.49 -4.57 -0.42
N GLY A 55 -8.80 -4.65 0.73
CA GLY A 55 -8.84 -3.62 1.76
C GLY A 55 -8.37 -2.27 1.24
N GLN A 56 -7.23 -2.23 0.56
CA GLN A 56 -6.67 -1.00 -0.01
C GLN A 56 -7.57 -0.39 -1.10
N LEU A 57 -8.16 -1.21 -1.97
CA LEU A 57 -9.12 -0.72 -2.97
C LEU A 57 -10.36 -0.10 -2.30
N ASN A 58 -10.87 -0.72 -1.23
CA ASN A 58 -11.97 -0.15 -0.45
C ASN A 58 -11.58 1.19 0.20
N VAL A 59 -10.37 1.30 0.76
CA VAL A 59 -9.85 2.58 1.29
C VAL A 59 -9.84 3.65 0.20
N CYS A 60 -9.31 3.33 -0.99
CA CYS A 60 -9.26 4.26 -2.12
C CYS A 60 -10.64 4.76 -2.53
N ILE A 61 -11.63 3.86 -2.62
CA ILE A 61 -13.01 4.21 -2.97
C ILE A 61 -13.63 5.11 -1.91
N VAL A 62 -13.47 4.76 -0.63
CA VAL A 62 -14.01 5.55 0.48
C VAL A 62 -13.38 6.95 0.51
N MET A 63 -12.06 7.04 0.35
CA MET A 63 -11.34 8.31 0.31
C MET A 63 -11.71 9.16 -0.90
N MET A 64 -11.90 8.54 -2.06
CA MET A 64 -12.38 9.21 -3.26
C MET A 64 -13.74 9.88 -3.00
N ILE A 65 -14.70 9.14 -2.45
CA ILE A 65 -16.02 9.67 -2.12
C ILE A 65 -15.91 10.76 -1.04
N PHE A 66 -15.16 10.51 0.03
CA PHE A 66 -14.97 11.44 1.14
C PHE A 66 -14.43 12.79 0.68
N TYR A 67 -13.33 12.80 -0.09
CA TYR A 67 -12.75 14.04 -0.58
C TYR A 67 -13.59 14.70 -1.68
N SER A 68 -14.19 13.93 -2.60
CA SER A 68 -15.07 14.52 -3.62
C SER A 68 -16.27 15.21 -2.98
N VAL A 69 -16.92 14.59 -1.99
CA VAL A 69 -18.07 15.18 -1.28
C VAL A 69 -17.62 16.35 -0.42
N GLY A 70 -16.59 16.18 0.40
CA GLY A 70 -16.09 17.23 1.30
C GLY A 70 -15.66 18.49 0.55
N LEU A 71 -14.90 18.35 -0.54
CA LEU A 71 -14.47 19.48 -1.37
C LEU A 71 -15.65 20.13 -2.12
N SER A 72 -16.68 19.34 -2.49
CA SER A 72 -17.88 19.88 -3.13
C SER A 72 -18.70 20.73 -2.14
N ILE A 73 -18.79 20.31 -0.88
CA ILE A 73 -19.46 21.08 0.18
C ILE A 73 -18.76 22.42 0.42
N ILE A 74 -17.42 22.44 0.34
CA ILE A 74 -16.63 23.67 0.44
C ILE A 74 -16.79 24.57 -0.81
N GLY A 75 -17.31 24.03 -1.92
CA GLY A 75 -17.54 24.78 -3.17
C GLY A 75 -16.35 24.78 -4.13
N LEU A 76 -15.41 23.84 -4.00
CA LEU A 76 -14.28 23.73 -4.93
C LEU A 76 -14.76 23.22 -6.30
N LYS A 77 -14.45 23.95 -7.39
CA LYS A 77 -15.00 23.69 -8.73
C LYS A 77 -14.56 22.33 -9.30
N HIS A 78 -13.33 21.92 -8.99
CA HIS A 78 -12.75 20.64 -9.43
C HIS A 78 -12.74 19.58 -8.30
N SER A 79 -13.68 19.67 -7.35
CA SER A 79 -13.79 18.78 -6.19
C SER A 79 -13.78 17.29 -6.55
N VAL A 80 -14.55 16.88 -7.55
CA VAL A 80 -14.66 15.47 -7.97
C VAL A 80 -13.33 14.97 -8.54
N ALA A 81 -12.71 15.75 -9.44
CA ALA A 81 -11.44 15.39 -10.05
C ALA A 81 -10.32 15.27 -9.00
N ILE A 82 -10.27 16.23 -8.07
CA ILE A 82 -9.30 16.20 -6.97
C ILE A 82 -9.59 15.03 -6.03
N GLY A 83 -10.85 14.75 -5.69
CA GLY A 83 -11.19 13.59 -4.85
C GLY A 83 -10.81 12.25 -5.49
N ILE A 84 -11.03 12.08 -6.81
CA ILE A 84 -10.57 10.91 -7.57
C ILE A 84 -9.04 10.77 -7.52
N LEU A 85 -8.33 11.88 -7.73
CA LEU A 85 -6.88 11.94 -7.65
C LEU A 85 -6.40 11.58 -6.23
N SER A 86 -7.01 12.16 -5.20
CA SER A 86 -6.69 11.91 -3.79
C SER A 86 -6.88 10.44 -3.43
N GLY A 87 -8.04 9.85 -3.73
CA GLY A 87 -8.31 8.44 -3.44
C GLY A 87 -7.37 7.49 -4.20
N THR A 88 -6.97 7.84 -5.42
CA THR A 88 -5.95 7.07 -6.17
C THR A 88 -4.57 7.20 -5.53
N LEU A 89 -4.17 8.41 -5.16
CA LEU A 89 -2.87 8.68 -4.53
C LEU A 89 -2.77 8.10 -3.12
N THR A 90 -3.88 7.89 -2.38
CA THR A 90 -3.90 7.19 -1.09
C THR A 90 -3.28 5.79 -1.16
N PHE A 91 -3.18 5.19 -2.36
CA PHE A 91 -2.46 3.93 -2.57
C PHE A 91 -0.96 4.02 -2.22
N ILE A 92 -0.36 5.22 -2.35
CA ILE A 92 1.06 5.43 -2.10
C ILE A 92 1.24 6.02 -0.69
N PRO A 93 1.78 5.26 0.28
CA PRO A 93 1.95 5.74 1.65
C PRO A 93 2.94 6.91 1.71
N TYR A 94 2.70 7.85 2.63
CA TYR A 94 3.48 9.08 2.86
C TYR A 94 3.53 10.07 1.69
N ILE A 95 3.86 9.61 0.49
CA ILE A 95 3.96 10.45 -0.71
C ILE A 95 2.57 10.84 -1.21
N GLY A 96 1.62 9.90 -1.24
CA GLY A 96 0.24 10.14 -1.68
C GLY A 96 -0.42 11.28 -0.91
N PRO A 97 -0.50 11.19 0.44
CA PRO A 97 -0.98 12.26 1.31
C PRO A 97 -0.38 13.62 1.05
N LEU A 98 0.95 13.68 0.90
CA LEU A 98 1.65 14.91 0.62
C LEU A 98 1.22 15.48 -0.75
N LEU A 99 1.24 14.66 -1.79
CA LEU A 99 0.93 15.09 -3.16
C LEU A 99 -0.51 15.57 -3.31
N TYR A 100 -1.50 14.78 -2.88
CA TYR A 100 -2.89 15.18 -3.06
C TYR A 100 -3.25 16.40 -2.23
N THR A 101 -2.63 16.57 -1.05
CA THR A 101 -2.88 17.73 -0.19
C THR A 101 -2.31 18.98 -0.82
N ILE A 102 -1.07 18.92 -1.35
CA ILE A 102 -0.46 20.05 -2.05
C ILE A 102 -1.30 20.45 -3.27
N ILE A 103 -1.71 19.47 -4.09
CA ILE A 103 -2.50 19.73 -5.30
C ILE A 103 -3.86 20.33 -4.94
N GLY A 104 -4.56 19.75 -3.96
CA GLY A 104 -5.87 20.23 -3.52
C GLY A 104 -5.79 21.61 -2.87
N PHE A 105 -4.78 21.86 -2.04
CA PHE A 105 -4.57 23.15 -1.39
C PHE A 105 -4.17 24.25 -2.37
N LEU A 106 -3.29 23.96 -3.32
CA LEU A 106 -2.93 24.93 -4.37
C LEU A 106 -4.13 25.26 -5.27
N SER A 107 -4.97 24.26 -5.57
CA SER A 107 -6.23 24.51 -6.27
C SER A 107 -7.20 25.38 -5.45
N ALA A 108 -7.20 25.26 -4.12
CA ALA A 108 -8.05 26.08 -3.26
C ALA A 108 -7.58 27.54 -3.22
N ILE A 109 -6.28 27.78 -3.07
CA ILE A 109 -5.73 29.15 -3.03
C ILE A 109 -5.91 29.88 -4.37
N THR A 110 -5.84 29.16 -5.49
CA THR A 110 -6.04 29.77 -6.82
C THR A 110 -7.51 30.06 -7.11
N GLN A 111 -8.42 29.29 -6.54
CA GLN A 111 -9.87 29.49 -6.73
C GLN A 111 -10.45 30.52 -5.75
N PHE A 112 -10.11 30.42 -4.47
CA PHE A 112 -10.69 31.23 -3.40
C PHE A 112 -9.81 32.42 -3.08
N SER A 113 -10.40 33.62 -3.03
CA SER A 113 -9.71 34.84 -2.59
C SER A 113 -9.68 34.96 -1.06
N GLY A 114 -10.48 34.16 -0.35
CA GLY A 114 -10.62 34.16 1.10
C GLY A 114 -9.73 33.14 1.80
N TRP A 115 -9.26 33.49 3.00
CA TRP A 115 -8.48 32.60 3.86
C TRP A 115 -9.32 31.49 4.50
N PHE A 116 -10.64 31.69 4.61
CA PHE A 116 -11.55 30.76 5.29
C PHE A 116 -11.74 29.46 4.50
N GLU A 117 -11.99 29.55 3.20
CA GLU A 117 -12.21 28.38 2.34
C GLU A 117 -10.92 27.59 2.16
N SER A 118 -9.79 28.28 1.99
CA SER A 118 -8.47 27.64 1.87
C SER A 118 -8.08 26.87 3.13
N THR A 119 -8.36 27.43 4.32
CA THR A 119 -8.12 26.74 5.60
C THR A 119 -9.09 25.59 5.82
N ALA A 120 -10.36 25.72 5.38
CA ALA A 120 -11.32 24.62 5.41
C ALA A 120 -10.89 23.43 4.54
N VAL A 121 -10.32 23.68 3.35
CA VAL A 121 -9.76 22.61 2.50
C VAL A 121 -8.59 21.91 3.19
N LEU A 122 -7.67 22.66 3.81
CA LEU A 122 -6.53 22.08 4.52
C LEU A 122 -7.00 21.25 5.73
N LEU A 123 -8.04 21.72 6.44
CA LEU A 123 -8.66 21.00 7.54
C LEU A 123 -9.34 19.71 7.06
N LEU A 124 -10.05 19.74 5.93
CA LEU A 124 -10.65 18.54 5.33
C LEU A 124 -9.59 17.47 4.99
N PHE A 125 -8.47 17.86 4.36
CA PHE A 125 -7.36 16.94 4.08
C PHE A 125 -6.72 16.39 5.36
N SER A 126 -6.57 17.23 6.39
CA SER A 126 -6.04 16.80 7.69
C SER A 126 -6.96 15.79 8.37
N VAL A 127 -8.27 16.04 8.37
CA VAL A 127 -9.28 15.11 8.91
C VAL A 127 -9.30 13.82 8.12
N GLY A 128 -9.30 13.90 6.78
CA GLY A 128 -9.22 12.72 5.91
C GLY A 128 -7.98 11.87 6.19
N GLN A 129 -6.81 12.50 6.39
CA GLN A 129 -5.58 11.80 6.76
C GLN A 129 -5.68 11.08 8.12
N LEU A 130 -6.36 11.68 9.10
CA LEU A 130 -6.58 11.04 10.39
C LEU A 130 -7.52 9.84 10.26
N ILE A 131 -8.61 9.97 9.50
CA ILE A 131 -9.54 8.87 9.22
C ILE A 131 -8.82 7.74 8.49
N ASP A 132 -8.03 8.06 7.46
CA ASP A 132 -7.22 7.09 6.71
C ASP A 132 -6.29 6.30 7.64
N SER A 133 -5.40 7.02 8.31
CA SER A 133 -4.34 6.43 9.10
C SER A 133 -4.81 5.76 10.39
N SER A 134 -5.89 6.24 11.01
CA SER A 134 -6.31 5.78 12.35
C SER A 134 -7.54 4.88 12.34
N ILE A 135 -8.39 4.94 11.32
CA ILE A 135 -9.65 4.19 11.26
C ILE A 135 -9.64 3.20 10.09
N LEU A 136 -9.48 3.71 8.87
CA LEU A 136 -9.65 2.91 7.66
C LEU A 136 -8.56 1.86 7.50
N VAL A 137 -7.28 2.22 7.65
CA VAL A 137 -6.18 1.27 7.53
C VAL A 137 -6.32 0.14 8.57
N PRO A 138 -6.51 0.40 9.88
CA PRO A 138 -6.73 -0.67 10.85
C PRO A 138 -7.96 -1.54 10.58
N LEU A 139 -9.06 -0.94 10.13
CA LEU A 139 -10.34 -1.62 9.91
C LEU A 139 -10.34 -2.49 8.66
N LEU A 140 -9.78 -2.00 7.56
CA LEU A 140 -9.87 -2.63 6.24
C LEU A 140 -8.64 -3.46 5.87
N ILE A 141 -7.48 -3.14 6.42
CA ILE A 141 -6.20 -3.76 6.08
C ILE A 141 -5.64 -4.57 7.26
N GLY A 142 -5.99 -4.19 8.49
CA GLY A 142 -5.62 -4.92 9.71
C GLY A 142 -4.61 -4.19 10.59
N LYS A 143 -4.18 -4.85 11.66
CA LYS A 143 -3.30 -4.24 12.68
C LYS A 143 -1.96 -3.82 12.07
N LYS A 144 -1.53 -2.61 12.44
CA LYS A 144 -0.23 -2.06 12.04
C LYS A 144 0.89 -2.89 12.64
N VAL A 145 1.85 -3.28 11.82
CA VAL A 145 3.14 -3.73 12.31
C VAL A 145 3.92 -2.50 12.76
N HIS A 146 4.57 -2.57 13.93
CA HIS A 146 5.37 -1.47 14.47
C HIS A 146 6.67 -1.30 13.68
N ILE A 147 6.57 -0.70 12.49
CA ILE A 147 7.71 -0.45 11.60
C ILE A 147 8.03 1.03 11.66
N HIS A 148 9.31 1.35 11.89
CA HIS A 148 9.76 2.74 11.91
C HIS A 148 9.51 3.41 10.54
N PRO A 149 8.95 4.63 10.48
CA PRO A 149 8.61 5.30 9.21
C PRO A 149 9.77 5.39 8.21
N THR A 150 11.01 5.54 8.70
CA THR A 150 12.21 5.55 7.87
C THR A 150 12.37 4.29 7.02
N ILE A 151 12.06 3.11 7.58
CA ILE A 151 12.14 1.84 6.85
C ILE A 151 11.11 1.83 5.72
N ILE A 152 9.91 2.39 5.98
CA ILE A 152 8.86 2.46 4.98
C ILE A 152 9.25 3.39 3.84
N ILE A 153 9.75 4.58 4.15
CA ILE A 153 10.17 5.56 3.12
C ILE A 153 11.33 4.99 2.29
N LEU A 154 12.38 4.49 2.95
CA LEU A 154 13.54 3.91 2.25
C LEU A 154 13.12 2.72 1.38
N GLY A 155 12.32 1.83 1.93
CA GLY A 155 11.86 0.64 1.22
C GLY A 155 10.96 0.98 0.04
N VAL A 156 10.06 1.96 0.17
CA VAL A 156 9.26 2.47 -0.95
C VAL A 156 10.17 3.06 -2.03
N VAL A 157 11.16 3.89 -1.68
CA VAL A 157 12.09 4.48 -2.67
C VAL A 157 12.86 3.39 -3.42
N ILE A 158 13.40 2.41 -2.69
CA ILE A 158 14.13 1.28 -3.28
C ILE A 158 13.19 0.47 -4.19
N CYS A 159 12.07 -0.02 -3.66
CA CYS A 159 11.14 -0.85 -4.42
C CYS A 159 10.55 -0.12 -5.64
N THR A 160 10.26 1.18 -5.53
CA THR A 160 9.77 1.97 -6.66
C THR A 160 10.83 2.12 -7.74
N SER A 161 12.10 2.31 -7.36
CA SER A 161 13.19 2.49 -8.33
C SER A 161 13.45 1.22 -9.15
N TYR A 162 13.32 0.03 -8.53
CA TYR A 162 13.57 -1.25 -9.19
C TYR A 162 12.32 -1.86 -9.85
N PHE A 163 11.16 -1.75 -9.22
CA PHE A 163 9.93 -2.45 -9.61
C PHE A 163 8.78 -1.49 -9.98
N GLY A 164 9.01 -0.18 -9.95
CA GLY A 164 8.00 0.82 -10.26
C GLY A 164 6.80 0.77 -9.31
N PHE A 165 5.60 0.99 -9.86
CA PHE A 165 4.34 0.98 -9.10
C PHE A 165 4.07 -0.37 -8.39
N ILE A 166 4.46 -1.48 -9.01
CA ILE A 166 4.33 -2.83 -8.43
C ILE A 166 5.14 -2.91 -7.13
N GLY A 167 6.34 -2.34 -7.11
CA GLY A 167 7.18 -2.27 -5.92
C GLY A 167 6.49 -1.61 -4.73
N ILE A 168 5.81 -0.49 -4.96
CA ILE A 168 5.05 0.23 -3.93
C ILE A 168 3.93 -0.64 -3.38
N LEU A 169 3.18 -1.27 -4.28
CA LEU A 169 2.00 -2.06 -3.95
C LEU A 169 2.33 -3.25 -3.05
N PHE A 170 3.43 -3.93 -3.34
CA PHE A 170 3.86 -5.11 -2.58
C PHE A 170 4.79 -4.80 -1.41
N PHE A 171 5.32 -3.58 -1.31
CA PHE A 171 6.28 -3.25 -0.25
C PHE A 171 5.68 -3.42 1.16
N ILE A 172 4.49 -2.84 1.41
CA ILE A 172 3.82 -2.91 2.72
C ILE A 172 3.57 -4.37 3.18
N PRO A 173 2.95 -5.25 2.37
CA PRO A 173 2.74 -6.62 2.79
C PRO A 173 4.05 -7.40 2.97
N ILE A 174 5.07 -7.16 2.13
CA ILE A 174 6.37 -7.82 2.26
C ILE A 174 7.07 -7.41 3.55
N ILE A 175 7.14 -6.10 3.85
CA ILE A 175 7.80 -5.64 5.06
C ILE A 175 7.05 -6.09 6.31
N ALA A 176 5.72 -6.13 6.28
CA ALA A 176 4.92 -6.67 7.38
C ALA A 176 5.23 -8.15 7.64
N MET A 177 5.28 -8.98 6.60
CA MET A 177 5.67 -10.39 6.72
C MET A 177 7.10 -10.53 7.28
N PHE A 178 8.04 -9.73 6.77
CA PHE A 178 9.43 -9.76 7.22
C PHE A 178 9.57 -9.37 8.69
N SER A 179 8.90 -8.30 9.12
CA SER A 179 8.91 -7.86 10.52
C SER A 179 8.38 -8.92 11.48
N VAL A 180 7.30 -9.63 11.11
CA VAL A 180 6.77 -10.75 11.92
C VAL A 180 7.76 -11.91 11.99
N LEU A 181 8.43 -12.24 10.88
CA LEU A 181 9.45 -13.29 10.85
C LEU A 181 10.65 -12.93 11.74
N VAL A 182 11.09 -11.67 11.71
CA VAL A 182 12.18 -11.18 12.56
C VAL A 182 11.77 -11.25 14.03
N GLU A 183 10.58 -10.75 14.39
CA GLU A 183 10.07 -10.79 15.75
C GLU A 183 9.98 -12.23 16.28
N TYR A 184 9.48 -13.16 15.47
CA TYR A 184 9.45 -14.58 15.80
C TYR A 184 10.85 -15.17 15.96
N ALA A 185 11.79 -14.87 15.06
CA ALA A 185 13.16 -15.37 15.13
C ALA A 185 13.90 -14.86 16.38
N VAL A 186 13.70 -13.58 16.72
CA VAL A 186 14.29 -12.95 17.92
C VAL A 186 13.72 -13.58 19.19
N ASN A 187 12.40 -13.73 19.29
CA ASN A 187 11.77 -14.37 20.45
C ASN A 187 12.25 -15.82 20.60
N LYS A 188 12.30 -16.58 19.49
CA LYS A 188 12.81 -17.95 19.48
C LYS A 188 14.29 -18.04 19.87
N TYR A 189 15.10 -17.06 19.48
CA TYR A 189 16.50 -16.99 19.87
C TYR A 189 16.65 -16.80 21.38
N PHE A 190 15.91 -15.86 21.98
CA PHE A 190 15.91 -15.65 23.43
C PHE A 190 15.36 -16.85 24.22
N GLU A 191 14.43 -17.61 23.64
CA GLU A 191 13.93 -18.84 24.25
C GLU A 191 14.89 -20.04 24.12
N SER A 192 15.82 -20.00 23.16
CA SER A 192 16.71 -21.10 22.84
C SER A 192 17.77 -21.34 23.92
N GLU A 193 18.18 -22.60 24.08
CA GLU A 193 19.25 -22.98 25.02
C GLU A 193 20.59 -22.31 24.69
N LEU A 194 20.82 -21.90 23.44
CA LEU A 194 22.01 -21.14 23.03
C LEU A 194 22.10 -19.76 23.69
N TYR A 195 20.97 -19.13 24.00
CA TYR A 195 20.95 -17.84 24.71
C TYR A 195 20.86 -18.02 26.23
N LYS A 196 20.13 -19.04 26.70
CA LYS A 196 19.97 -19.30 28.15
C LYS A 196 21.20 -19.91 28.82
N ASN A 197 22.06 -20.60 28.06
CA ASN A 197 23.28 -21.26 28.57
C ASN A 197 24.59 -20.57 28.17
N GLY A 198 24.53 -19.36 27.59
CA GLY A 198 25.69 -18.51 27.29
C GLY A 198 25.79 -17.33 28.24
#